data_AF-K1Z0T3-F1
#
_entry.id   AF-K1Z0T3-F1
#
_cell.length_a   1.000
_cell.length_b   1.000
_cell.length_c   1.000
_cell.angle_alpha   90.00
_cell.angle_beta   90.00
_cell.angle_gamma   90.00
#
_symmetry.space_group_name_H-M   'P 1'
#
loop_
_entity.id
_entity.type
_entity.pdbx_description
1 polymer ?
#
loop_
_entity_poly.entity_id
_entity_poly.type
_entity_poly.pdbx_seq_one_letter_code
_entity_poly.pdbx_strand_id
1 'polypeptide(L)'
;MNSISLAFNTPFDVLIKNLYLDQKFSAQEISDYIVKEKNILITTRSIQRQLKKLGLTRGLSDAFNLAIKNGRKSYEHLKKPIKASLLRRGINLKLRYEILQRDGSRCVICGKTTKDDILVVDHIVPVVRGGTNSPNNLQTLCRACNHGKMILSERI
;
A
#
# COMPACT_ATOMS: atom_id res chain seq x y z
N MET A 1 -41.44 11.55 -27.65
CA MET A 1 -40.04 11.86 -27.30
C MET A 1 -40.01 12.59 -25.96
N ASN A 2 -39.05 12.33 -25.08
CA ASN A 2 -38.94 13.01 -23.78
C ASN A 2 -38.50 14.48 -23.98
N SER A 3 -38.84 15.38 -23.04
CA SER A 3 -38.49 16.81 -23.04
C SER A 3 -37.00 17.05 -23.25
N ILE A 4 -36.15 16.19 -22.66
CA ILE A 4 -34.69 16.24 -22.82
C ILE A 4 -34.27 15.91 -24.25
N SER A 5 -34.89 14.92 -24.89
CA SER A 5 -34.54 14.55 -26.27
C SER A 5 -34.79 15.70 -27.24
N LEU A 6 -35.87 16.45 -27.01
CA LEU A 6 -36.24 17.62 -27.80
C LEU A 6 -35.26 18.78 -27.55
N ALA A 7 -34.90 19.03 -26.28
CA ALA A 7 -34.02 20.14 -25.91
C ALA A 7 -32.59 20.03 -26.45
N PHE A 8 -32.09 18.80 -26.63
CA PHE A 8 -30.76 18.50 -27.17
C PHE A 8 -30.78 18.02 -28.63
N ASN A 9 -31.95 18.00 -29.28
CA ASN A 9 -32.14 17.46 -30.62
C ASN A 9 -31.48 16.08 -30.83
N THR A 10 -31.48 15.25 -29.78
CA THR A 10 -30.76 13.98 -29.73
C THR A 10 -31.54 13.03 -28.83
N PRO A 11 -31.72 11.74 -29.18
CA PRO A 11 -32.31 10.76 -28.28
C PRO A 11 -31.59 10.74 -26.93
N PHE A 12 -32.36 10.74 -25.83
CA PHE A 12 -31.83 10.90 -24.48
C PHE A 12 -30.85 9.79 -24.07
N ASP A 13 -31.07 8.58 -24.55
CA ASP A 13 -30.18 7.43 -24.41
C ASP A 13 -28.85 7.63 -25.14
N VAL A 14 -28.88 8.15 -26.37
CA VAL A 14 -27.68 8.49 -27.16
C VAL A 14 -26.89 9.60 -26.50
N LEU A 15 -27.57 10.66 -26.04
CA LEU A 15 -26.95 11.76 -25.30
C LEU A 15 -26.22 11.26 -24.05
N ILE A 16 -26.91 10.47 -23.21
CA ILE A 16 -26.32 9.90 -21.99
C ILE A 16 -25.13 9.00 -22.33
N LYS A 17 -25.26 8.16 -23.36
CA LYS A 17 -24.20 7.23 -23.77
C LYS A 17 -22.93 7.97 -24.18
N ASN A 18 -23.05 9.03 -24.98
CA ASN A 18 -21.89 9.81 -25.45
C ASN A 18 -21.23 10.58 -24.29
N LEU A 19 -22.03 11.23 -23.44
CA LEU A 19 -21.50 11.91 -22.26
C LEU A 19 -20.77 10.95 -21.30
N TYR A 20 -21.30 9.74 -21.16
CA TYR A 20 -20.75 8.74 -20.25
C TYR A 20 -19.53 7.99 -20.81
N LEU A 21 -19.56 7.57 -22.09
CA LEU A 21 -18.51 6.76 -22.70
C LEU A 21 -17.40 7.60 -23.33
N ASP A 22 -17.74 8.66 -24.04
CA ASP A 22 -16.78 9.45 -24.83
C ASP A 22 -16.19 10.57 -23.97
N GLN A 23 -17.06 11.32 -23.27
CA GLN A 23 -16.63 12.42 -22.40
C GLN A 23 -16.28 11.96 -20.96
N LYS A 24 -16.50 10.68 -20.65
CA LYS A 24 -16.19 10.06 -19.34
C LYS A 24 -16.88 10.72 -18.14
N PHE A 25 -18.00 11.40 -18.34
CA PHE A 25 -18.74 12.03 -17.24
C PHE A 25 -19.36 10.98 -16.32
N SER A 26 -19.34 11.25 -15.02
CA SER A 26 -20.13 10.53 -14.02
C SER A 26 -21.61 10.88 -14.14
N ALA A 27 -22.48 10.04 -13.55
CA ALA A 27 -23.91 10.32 -13.52
C ALA A 27 -24.26 11.67 -12.86
N GLN A 28 -23.43 12.15 -11.94
CA GLN A 28 -23.60 13.47 -11.31
C GLN A 28 -23.26 14.57 -12.31
N GLU A 29 -22.10 14.48 -12.97
CA GLU A 29 -21.67 15.47 -13.96
C GLU A 29 -22.64 15.55 -15.16
N ILE A 30 -23.22 14.43 -15.58
CA ILE A 30 -24.29 14.43 -16.61
C ILE A 30 -25.54 15.16 -16.11
N SER A 31 -25.91 14.96 -14.84
CA SER A 31 -27.05 15.64 -14.22
C SER A 31 -26.83 17.16 -14.20
N ASP A 32 -25.65 17.58 -13.74
CA ASP A 32 -25.26 18.98 -13.62
C ASP A 32 -25.15 19.65 -15.00
N TYR A 33 -24.63 18.92 -16.00
CA TYR A 33 -24.57 19.38 -17.39
C TYR A 33 -25.96 19.67 -17.98
N ILE A 34 -26.91 18.75 -17.80
CA ILE A 34 -28.28 18.93 -18.31
C ILE A 34 -28.98 20.12 -17.65
N VAL A 35 -28.78 20.29 -16.33
CA VAL A 35 -29.29 21.43 -15.58
C VAL A 35 -28.66 22.73 -16.09
N LYS A 36 -27.33 22.76 -16.28
CA LYS A 36 -26.61 23.96 -16.71
C LYS A 36 -26.98 24.39 -18.13
N GLU A 37 -27.03 23.46 -19.08
CA GLU A 37 -27.18 23.79 -20.51
C GLU A 37 -28.62 24.05 -20.93
N LYS A 38 -29.59 23.36 -20.32
CA LYS A 38 -31.00 23.42 -20.74
C LYS A 38 -31.95 23.80 -19.63
N ASN A 39 -31.46 24.07 -18.42
CA ASN A 39 -32.27 24.37 -17.24
C ASN A 39 -33.33 23.28 -16.96
N ILE A 40 -33.04 22.03 -17.34
CA ILE A 40 -33.92 20.89 -17.11
C ILE A 40 -33.45 20.19 -15.84
N LEU A 41 -34.29 20.23 -14.80
CA LEU A 41 -34.03 19.51 -13.56
C LEU A 41 -34.14 18.00 -13.80
N ILE A 42 -33.01 17.32 -13.67
CA ILE A 42 -32.93 15.87 -13.64
C ILE A 42 -32.10 15.45 -12.44
N THR A 43 -32.48 14.33 -11.82
CA THR A 43 -31.74 13.79 -10.68
C THR A 43 -30.67 12.81 -11.15
N THR A 44 -29.56 12.78 -10.42
CA THR A 44 -28.48 11.80 -10.59
C THR A 44 -29.00 10.36 -10.61
N ARG A 45 -30.01 10.03 -9.79
CA ARG A 45 -30.66 8.71 -9.77
C ARG A 45 -31.37 8.38 -11.09
N SER A 46 -31.96 9.37 -11.75
CA SER A 46 -32.62 9.18 -13.05
C SER A 46 -31.60 8.85 -14.13
N ILE A 47 -30.44 9.52 -14.12
CA ILE A 47 -29.31 9.22 -15.01
C ILE A 47 -28.73 7.83 -14.73
N GLN A 48 -28.51 7.48 -13.47
CA GLN A 48 -28.03 6.14 -13.07
C GLN A 48 -28.98 5.03 -13.55
N ARG A 49 -30.30 5.25 -13.45
CA ARG A 49 -31.32 4.30 -13.93
C ARG A 49 -31.27 4.14 -15.45
N GLN A 50 -31.05 5.24 -16.20
CA GLN A 50 -30.89 5.17 -17.65
C GLN A 50 -29.61 4.46 -18.07
N LEU A 51 -28.48 4.80 -17.44
CA LEU A 51 -27.21 4.09 -17.64
C LEU A 51 -27.36 2.59 -17.36
N LYS A 52 -28.09 2.21 -16.30
CA LYS A 52 -28.40 0.81 -16.01
C LYS A 52 -29.22 0.12 -17.09
N LYS A 53 -30.24 0.80 -17.64
CA LYS A 53 -31.03 0.27 -18.77
C LYS A 53 -30.19 0.06 -20.03
N LEU A 54 -29.16 0.89 -20.24
CA LEU A 54 -28.22 0.77 -21.35
C LEU A 54 -27.11 -0.27 -21.11
N GLY A 55 -27.12 -0.96 -19.95
CA GLY A 55 -26.04 -1.87 -19.57
C GLY A 55 -24.74 -1.16 -19.16
N LEU A 56 -24.77 0.16 -18.99
CA LEU A 56 -23.64 1.03 -18.71
C LEU A 56 -23.54 1.35 -17.20
N THR A 57 -23.65 0.35 -16.33
CA THR A 57 -23.42 0.56 -14.89
C THR A 57 -21.94 0.51 -14.56
N ARG A 58 -21.48 1.49 -13.77
CA ARG A 58 -20.22 1.39 -13.01
C ARG A 58 -20.23 0.09 -12.20
N GLY A 59 -19.26 -0.79 -12.43
CA GLY A 59 -19.07 -1.96 -11.59
C GLY A 59 -18.78 -1.53 -10.15
N LEU A 60 -18.92 -2.43 -9.17
CA LEU A 60 -18.46 -2.18 -7.79
C LEU A 60 -17.02 -1.64 -7.78
N SER A 61 -16.19 -2.11 -8.72
CA SER A 61 -14.82 -1.66 -8.96
C SER A 61 -14.70 -0.17 -9.27
N ASP A 62 -15.61 0.44 -10.04
CA ASP A 62 -15.49 1.84 -10.49
C ASP A 62 -15.85 2.83 -9.39
N ALA A 63 -16.90 2.55 -8.61
CA ALA A 63 -17.26 3.36 -7.44
C ALA A 63 -16.15 3.32 -6.38
N PHE A 64 -15.56 2.12 -6.21
CA PHE A 64 -14.44 1.90 -5.33
C PHE A 64 -13.16 2.61 -5.83
N ASN A 65 -12.83 2.51 -7.12
CA ASN A 65 -11.70 3.21 -7.74
C ASN A 65 -11.86 4.73 -7.66
N LEU A 66 -13.07 5.26 -7.80
CA LEU A 66 -13.36 6.69 -7.63
C LEU A 66 -13.19 7.14 -6.18
N ALA A 67 -13.56 6.30 -5.21
CA ALA A 67 -13.32 6.60 -3.79
C ALA A 67 -11.82 6.66 -3.47
N ILE A 68 -11.01 5.82 -4.13
CA ILE A 68 -9.54 5.88 -4.05
C ILE A 68 -9.01 7.15 -4.69
N LYS A 69 -9.43 7.46 -5.92
CA LYS A 69 -8.99 8.67 -6.64
C LYS A 69 -9.28 9.95 -5.85
N ASN A 70 -10.40 10.00 -5.14
CA ASN A 70 -10.80 11.12 -4.31
C ASN A 70 -10.24 11.08 -2.87
N GLY A 71 -9.32 10.15 -2.56
CA GLY A 71 -8.68 10.04 -1.24
C GLY A 71 -9.60 9.58 -0.10
N ARG A 72 -10.83 9.16 -0.40
CA ARG A 72 -11.81 8.72 0.62
C ARG A 72 -11.56 7.29 1.10
N LYS A 73 -10.82 6.50 0.33
CA LYS A 73 -10.38 5.14 0.65
C LYS A 73 -8.94 4.97 0.20
N SER A 74 -8.16 4.19 0.95
CA SER A 74 -6.79 3.81 0.57
C SER A 74 -6.62 2.30 0.71
N TYR A 75 -5.78 1.70 -0.13
CA TYR A 75 -5.29 0.33 0.08
C TYR A 75 -4.09 0.28 1.04
N GLU A 76 -3.66 1.42 1.56
CA GLU A 76 -2.42 1.54 2.33
C GLU A 76 -2.45 0.68 3.59
N HIS A 77 -3.61 0.61 4.25
CA HIS A 77 -3.83 -0.27 5.41
C HIS A 77 -3.99 -1.76 5.04
N LEU A 78 -4.26 -2.08 3.77
CA LEU A 78 -4.37 -3.46 3.25
C LEU A 78 -3.08 -3.96 2.62
N LYS A 79 -2.05 -3.11 2.47
CA LYS A 79 -0.71 -3.58 2.10
C LYS A 79 -0.26 -4.54 3.19
N LYS A 80 -0.21 -5.84 2.87
CA LYS A 80 0.41 -6.82 3.76
C LYS A 80 1.83 -6.34 4.06
N PRO A 81 2.22 -6.18 5.33
CA PRO A 81 3.58 -5.80 5.65
C PRO A 81 4.52 -6.83 5.01
N ILE A 82 5.57 -6.35 4.34
CA ILE A 82 6.62 -7.24 3.84
C ILE A 82 7.09 -8.05 5.04
N LYS A 83 6.98 -9.38 4.97
CA LYS A 83 7.42 -10.23 6.08
C LYS A 83 8.87 -9.87 6.43
N ALA A 84 9.18 -9.66 7.70
CA ALA A 84 10.56 -9.35 8.12
C ALA A 84 11.56 -10.40 7.61
N SER A 85 11.12 -11.66 7.42
CA SER A 85 11.90 -12.73 6.80
C SER A 85 12.30 -12.47 5.34
N LEU A 86 11.50 -11.71 4.58
CA LEU A 86 11.82 -11.33 3.19
C LEU A 86 12.80 -10.15 3.12
N LEU A 87 12.83 -9.30 4.15
CA LEU A 87 13.78 -8.18 4.26
C LEU A 87 15.13 -8.62 4.83
N ARG A 88 15.16 -9.66 5.67
CA ARG A 88 16.38 -10.22 6.22
C ARG A 88 17.09 -11.07 5.17
N ARG A 89 17.99 -10.45 4.39
CA ARG A 89 19.06 -11.22 3.73
C ARG A 89 19.90 -11.89 4.82
N GLY A 90 19.85 -13.22 4.89
CA GLY A 90 20.63 -14.00 5.85
C GLY A 90 22.12 -13.68 5.76
N ILE A 91 22.79 -13.66 6.91
CA ILE A 91 24.25 -13.57 6.97
C ILE A 91 24.80 -14.91 6.46
N ASN A 92 25.57 -14.88 5.36
CA ASN A 92 26.15 -16.11 4.82
C ASN A 92 27.18 -16.71 5.81
N LEU A 93 27.45 -18.01 5.67
CA LEU A 93 28.31 -18.73 6.61
C LEU A 93 29.75 -18.19 6.67
N LYS A 94 30.29 -17.75 5.53
CA LYS A 94 31.64 -17.18 5.44
C LYS A 94 31.75 -15.91 6.28
N LEU A 95 30.84 -14.97 6.06
CA LEU A 95 30.78 -13.71 6.80
C LEU A 95 30.52 -13.96 8.29
N ARG A 96 29.63 -14.91 8.63
CA ARG A 96 29.41 -15.30 10.02
C ARG A 96 30.72 -15.76 10.68
N TYR A 97 31.50 -16.60 10.00
CA TYR A 97 32.78 -17.08 10.51
C TYR A 97 33.80 -15.96 10.66
N GLU A 98 33.92 -15.06 9.67
CA GLU A 98 34.81 -13.89 9.72
C GLU A 98 34.54 -13.00 10.93
N ILE A 99 33.26 -12.72 11.23
CA ILE A 99 32.87 -11.91 12.39
C ILE A 99 33.21 -12.62 13.71
N LEU A 100 32.93 -13.92 13.81
CA LEU A 100 33.28 -14.70 15.00
C LEU A 100 34.80 -14.73 15.23
N GLN A 101 35.60 -14.85 14.17
CA GLN A 101 37.07 -14.81 14.27
C GLN A 101 37.59 -13.43 14.67
N ARG A 102 37.08 -12.36 14.04
CA ARG A 102 37.42 -10.97 14.37
C ARG A 102 37.17 -10.67 15.85
N ASP A 103 36.05 -11.14 16.39
CA ASP A 103 35.64 -10.89 17.77
C ASP A 103 36.25 -11.91 18.76
N GLY A 104 37.21 -12.73 18.33
CA GLY A 104 37.91 -13.70 19.18
C GLY A 104 37.00 -14.80 19.72
N SER A 105 35.91 -15.12 19.01
CA SER A 105 34.86 -16.05 19.44
C SER A 105 34.33 -15.74 20.85
N ARG A 106 34.12 -14.45 21.11
CA ARG A 106 33.63 -13.91 22.38
C ARG A 106 32.52 -12.89 22.14
N CYS A 107 31.62 -12.79 23.11
CA CYS A 107 30.65 -11.69 23.15
C CYS A 107 31.42 -10.37 23.32
N VAL A 108 31.22 -9.42 22.40
CA VAL A 108 31.89 -8.11 22.46
C VAL A 108 31.40 -7.22 23.60
N ILE A 109 30.25 -7.54 24.20
CA ILE A 109 29.68 -6.79 25.33
C ILE A 109 30.17 -7.32 26.68
N CYS A 110 30.10 -8.63 26.91
CA CYS A 110 30.35 -9.22 28.23
C CYS A 110 31.52 -10.22 28.28
N GLY A 111 32.18 -10.48 27.15
CA GLY A 111 33.36 -11.36 27.08
C GLY A 111 33.07 -12.86 27.13
N LYS A 112 31.83 -13.30 27.34
CA LYS A 112 31.45 -14.73 27.34
C LYS A 112 31.89 -15.44 26.06
N THR A 113 32.41 -16.65 26.22
CA THR A 113 32.86 -17.52 25.13
C THR A 113 31.80 -18.57 24.79
N THR A 114 32.09 -19.41 23.80
CA THR A 114 31.27 -20.59 23.46
C THR A 114 31.18 -21.63 24.59
N LYS A 115 32.04 -21.56 25.61
CA LYS A 115 31.95 -22.39 26.81
C LYS A 115 30.87 -21.91 27.78
N ASP A 116 30.56 -20.61 27.76
CA ASP A 116 29.68 -19.95 28.71
C ASP A 116 28.25 -19.78 28.16
N ASP A 117 28.10 -19.59 26.85
CA ASP A 117 26.81 -19.43 26.17
C ASP A 117 26.93 -19.65 24.65
N ILE A 118 25.79 -19.73 23.97
CA ILE A 118 25.73 -19.73 22.50
C ILE A 118 26.03 -18.33 21.99
N LEU A 119 26.97 -18.24 21.05
CA LEU A 119 27.31 -17.01 20.35
C LEU A 119 26.53 -16.86 19.03
N VAL A 120 26.03 -15.66 18.79
CA VAL A 120 25.31 -15.26 17.58
C VAL A 120 25.95 -14.03 16.98
N VAL A 121 25.86 -13.91 15.65
CA VAL A 121 26.22 -12.68 14.95
C VAL A 121 24.96 -11.84 14.82
N ASP A 122 25.01 -10.62 15.34
CA ASP A 122 23.90 -9.68 15.41
C ASP A 122 24.27 -8.36 14.73
N HIS A 123 23.27 -7.63 14.26
CA HIS A 123 23.45 -6.32 13.64
C HIS A 123 23.49 -5.21 14.68
N ILE A 124 24.53 -4.37 14.69
CA ILE A 124 24.61 -3.20 15.58
C ILE A 124 23.40 -2.28 15.33
N VAL A 125 23.21 -1.83 14.09
CA VAL A 125 21.98 -1.17 13.62
C VAL A 125 21.02 -2.25 13.11
N PRO A 126 19.81 -2.40 13.67
CA PRO A 126 18.86 -3.41 13.22
C PRO A 126 18.49 -3.28 11.74
N VAL A 127 18.25 -4.41 11.07
CA VAL A 127 17.81 -4.45 9.65
C VAL A 127 16.55 -3.59 9.42
N VAL A 128 15.60 -3.60 10.36
CA VAL A 128 14.36 -2.81 10.30
C VAL A 128 14.62 -1.29 10.31
N ARG A 129 15.79 -0.85 10.76
CA ARG A 129 16.25 0.55 10.76
C ARG A 129 17.30 0.82 9.67
N GLY A 130 17.38 -0.02 8.65
CA GLY A 130 18.33 0.14 7.53
C GLY A 130 19.72 -0.47 7.78
N GLY A 131 19.88 -1.29 8.82
CA GLY A 131 21.11 -2.02 9.08
C GLY A 131 21.51 -2.93 7.92
N THR A 132 22.78 -2.87 7.51
CA THR A 132 23.34 -3.68 6.42
C THR A 132 24.12 -4.89 6.96
N ASN A 133 24.39 -5.87 6.09
CA ASN A 133 25.30 -6.99 6.39
C ASN A 133 26.78 -6.60 6.25
N SER A 134 27.13 -5.31 6.27
CA SER A 134 28.52 -4.88 6.29
C SER A 134 29.20 -5.40 7.55
N PRO A 135 30.45 -5.92 7.50
CA PRO A 135 31.18 -6.36 8.69
C PRO A 135 31.21 -5.34 9.83
N ASN A 136 31.24 -4.05 9.49
CA ASN A 136 31.24 -2.95 10.46
C ASN A 136 29.90 -2.78 11.21
N ASN A 137 28.82 -3.33 10.67
CA ASN A 137 27.50 -3.35 11.31
C ASN A 137 27.19 -4.70 11.96
N LEU A 138 28.14 -5.65 11.98
CA LEU A 138 27.97 -6.96 12.58
C LEU A 138 28.84 -7.10 13.82
N GLN A 139 28.35 -7.82 14.82
CA GLN A 139 29.05 -8.09 16.08
C GLN A 139 28.67 -9.46 16.63
N THR A 140 29.57 -10.07 17.39
CA THR A 140 29.35 -11.32 18.11
C THR A 140 28.77 -11.04 19.49
N LEU A 141 27.59 -11.58 19.78
CA LEU A 141 26.92 -11.48 21.08
C LEU A 141 26.60 -12.86 21.64
N CYS A 142 26.60 -12.99 22.98
CA CYS A 142 25.94 -14.13 23.64
C CYS A 142 24.42 -13.95 23.61
N ARG A 143 23.65 -15.02 23.86
CA ARG A 143 22.17 -14.96 23.84
C ARG A 143 21.62 -13.93 24.82
N ALA A 144 22.19 -13.85 26.02
CA ALA A 144 21.74 -12.88 27.04
C ALA A 144 21.90 -11.43 26.57
N CYS A 145 23.08 -11.06 26.06
CA CYS A 145 23.34 -9.70 25.55
C CYS A 145 22.53 -9.41 24.29
N ASN A 146 22.40 -10.37 23.38
CA ASN A 146 21.57 -10.24 22.19
C ASN A 146 20.10 -9.97 22.55
N HIS A 147 19.55 -10.72 23.50
CA HIS A 147 18.20 -10.53 23.99
C HIS A 147 18.02 -9.16 24.67
N GLY A 148 18.98 -8.75 25.50
CA GLY A 148 18.98 -7.42 26.12
C GLY A 148 18.97 -6.28 25.10
N LYS A 149 19.73 -6.41 24.00
CA LYS A 149 19.74 -5.44 22.90
C LYS A 149 18.38 -5.33 22.21
N MET A 150 17.68 -6.45 22.00
CA MET A 150 16.35 -6.44 21.39
C MET A 150 15.37 -5.57 22.20
N ILE A 151 15.35 -5.73 23.53
CA ILE A 151 14.47 -4.97 24.43
C ILE A 151 14.73 -3.45 24.36
N LEU A 152 15.99 -3.03 24.26
CA LEU A 152 16.34 -1.61 24.18
C LEU A 152 16.00 -1.00 22.81
N SER A 153 16.11 -1.79 21.74
CA SER A 153 15.88 -1.34 20.36
C SER A 153 14.40 -1.18 19.97
N GLU A 154 13.46 -1.57 20.83
CA GLU A 154 12.01 -1.42 20.59
C GLU A 154 11.41 -0.15 21.25
N ARG A 155 12.20 0.61 22.03
CA ARG A 155 11.72 1.76 22.81
C ARG A 155 12.04 3.15 22.25
N ILE A 156 12.53 3.24 21.01
CA ILE A 156 12.86 4.52 20.34
C ILE A 156 12.25 4.55 18.96
#